data_AF-A0A2N9VUV6-F1
#
_entry.id   AF-A0A2N9VUV6-F1
#
_cell.length_a   1.000
_cell.length_b   1.000
_cell.length_c   1.000
_cell.angle_alpha   90.00
_cell.angle_beta   90.00
_cell.angle_gamma   90.00
#
_symmetry.space_group_name_H-M   'P 1'
#
loop_
_entity.id
_entity.type
_entity.pdbx_description
1 polymer ?
#
loop_
_entity_poly.entity_id
_entity_poly.type
_entity_poly.pdbx_seq_one_letter_code
_entity_poly.pdbx_strand_id
1 'polypeptide(L)'
;MTGQAYIILTGDGNELWDRCLGESLVALGYDRAYYDAWKSGDYDAFLALDMAAPRGTPESEIKAGATLWFNRATRLSESAGDIWFHRQGNDLYWAESTSAPPVFHEYGDKVMIAKPVTGWSRRNRGGIALTWNSIHPRAKEQLVTQQAMFRVATEDMKTYLLALVGGESLSHWHDRKDWKEKLGDGKPLGRNLGQTEFAIARMMIPIRDTVRNSNGQQVFTTLRDKKLLCSEAEMKAHLEALMRDQNGLCADCRCIWMVRKTWNRICWHPPTVSTATGIIRSAMFNLSAAS
;
A
#
# COMPACT_ATOMS: atom_id res chain seq x y z
N MET A 1 16.08 9.59 16.93
CA MET A 1 14.61 9.68 16.91
C MET A 1 14.09 9.05 18.19
N THR A 2 13.43 9.81 19.05
CA THR A 2 13.02 9.40 20.41
C THR A 2 11.52 9.04 20.52
N GLY A 3 10.74 9.23 19.45
CA GLY A 3 9.31 8.91 19.43
C GLY A 3 9.02 7.41 19.55
N GLN A 4 7.81 7.10 20.01
CA GLN A 4 7.24 5.76 20.03
C GLN A 4 6.74 5.36 18.63
N ALA A 5 6.46 4.07 18.45
CA ALA A 5 5.83 3.57 17.24
C ALA A 5 4.45 2.99 17.60
N TYR A 6 3.44 3.35 16.80
CA TYR A 6 2.05 2.94 16.99
C TYR A 6 1.49 2.36 15.69
N ILE A 7 0.58 1.40 15.83
CA ILE A 7 -0.23 0.90 14.73
C ILE A 7 -1.66 1.35 14.99
N ILE A 8 -2.31 1.89 13.97
CA ILE A 8 -3.65 2.48 14.08
C ILE A 8 -4.63 1.96 13.02
N LEU A 9 -5.87 1.81 13.45
CA LEU A 9 -7.07 1.66 12.65
C LEU A 9 -7.98 2.86 12.97
N THR A 10 -8.31 3.67 11.98
CA THR A 10 -8.96 4.97 12.21
C THR A 10 -10.47 4.85 12.09
N GLY A 11 -11.19 4.95 13.21
CA GLY A 11 -12.66 4.84 13.28
C GLY A 11 -13.17 3.39 13.33
N ASP A 12 -14.49 3.21 13.19
CA ASP A 12 -15.10 1.89 13.19
C ASP A 12 -14.79 1.18 11.87
N GLY A 13 -13.95 0.14 11.93
CA GLY A 13 -13.62 -0.62 10.72
C GLY A 13 -12.86 0.18 9.65
N ASN A 14 -12.10 1.20 10.06
CA ASN A 14 -11.27 2.06 9.19
C ASN A 14 -12.00 3.17 8.41
N GLU A 15 -13.23 3.51 8.79
CA GLU A 15 -14.05 4.51 8.08
C GLU A 15 -13.40 5.91 7.97
N LEU A 16 -12.53 6.30 8.90
CA LEU A 16 -11.90 7.63 8.90
C LEU A 16 -10.63 7.71 8.04
N TRP A 17 -10.21 6.60 7.42
CA TRP A 17 -8.91 6.50 6.76
C TRP A 17 -8.75 7.49 5.61
N ASP A 18 -9.74 7.59 4.71
CA ASP A 18 -9.64 8.46 3.53
C ASP A 18 -9.44 9.93 3.93
N ARG A 19 -10.10 10.35 5.01
CA ARG A 19 -9.93 11.68 5.58
C ARG A 19 -8.55 11.85 6.22
N CYS A 20 -8.12 10.88 7.01
CA CYS A 20 -6.79 10.88 7.63
C CYS A 20 -5.67 10.96 6.59
N LEU A 21 -5.82 10.22 5.50
CA LEU A 21 -4.90 10.23 4.36
C LEU A 21 -4.89 11.59 3.65
N GLY A 22 -6.06 12.16 3.36
CA GLY A 22 -6.18 13.44 2.65
C GLY A 22 -5.75 14.66 3.46
N GLU A 23 -6.07 14.70 4.75
CA GLU A 23 -5.81 15.84 5.64
C GLU A 23 -4.50 15.72 6.43
N SER A 24 -3.73 14.64 6.23
CA SER A 24 -2.51 14.34 7.00
C SER A 24 -2.79 14.32 8.51
N LEU A 25 -3.80 13.54 8.88
CA LEU A 25 -4.23 13.34 10.26
C LEU A 25 -4.07 11.88 10.67
N VAL A 26 -3.96 11.66 11.97
CA VAL A 26 -4.15 10.35 12.60
C VAL A 26 -5.24 10.49 13.66
N ALA A 27 -6.23 9.61 13.65
CA ALA A 27 -7.46 9.87 14.40
C ALA A 27 -8.10 8.63 15.06
N LEU A 28 -8.84 8.89 16.14
CA LEU A 28 -9.74 7.95 16.79
C LEU A 28 -11.15 8.54 16.83
N GLY A 29 -12.14 7.68 16.62
CA GLY A 29 -13.56 8.01 16.77
C GLY A 29 -14.05 7.70 18.18
N TYR A 30 -14.87 8.59 18.74
CA TYR A 30 -15.55 8.41 20.03
C TYR A 30 -17.00 8.85 19.92
N ASP A 31 -17.90 8.17 20.62
CA ASP A 31 -19.24 8.73 20.81
C ASP A 31 -19.17 10.00 21.67
N ARG A 32 -20.15 10.88 21.49
CA ARG A 32 -20.17 12.21 22.13
C ARG A 32 -19.95 12.15 23.65
N ALA A 33 -20.65 11.25 24.35
CA ALA A 33 -20.57 11.14 25.79
C ALA A 33 -19.16 10.76 26.27
N TYR A 34 -18.51 9.81 25.60
CA TYR A 34 -17.13 9.41 25.92
C TYR A 34 -16.14 10.53 25.61
N TYR A 35 -16.33 11.26 24.50
CA TYR A 35 -15.51 12.42 24.18
C TYR A 35 -15.61 13.52 25.25
N ASP A 36 -16.82 13.81 25.74
CA ASP A 36 -17.04 14.85 26.75
C ASP A 36 -16.44 14.50 28.11
N ALA A 37 -16.58 13.24 28.54
CA ALA A 37 -15.93 12.73 29.74
C ALA A 37 -14.39 12.77 29.62
N TRP A 38 -13.85 12.36 28.47
CA TRP A 38 -12.40 12.44 28.24
C TRP A 38 -11.89 13.89 28.21
N LYS A 39 -12.58 14.78 27.49
CA LYS A 39 -12.18 16.19 27.32
C LYS A 39 -12.18 16.96 28.65
N SER A 40 -13.09 16.62 29.55
CA SER A 40 -13.16 17.20 30.90
C SER A 40 -12.14 16.61 31.87
N GLY A 41 -11.42 15.54 31.48
CA GLY A 41 -10.50 14.82 32.35
C GLY A 41 -11.21 13.95 33.40
N ASP A 42 -12.52 13.73 33.25
CA ASP A 42 -13.33 12.99 34.21
C ASP A 42 -13.33 11.48 33.87
N TYR A 43 -12.35 10.77 34.42
CA TYR A 43 -12.24 9.32 34.24
C TYR A 43 -13.40 8.56 34.88
N ASP A 44 -13.95 9.05 36.01
CA ASP A 44 -15.05 8.36 36.69
C ASP A 44 -16.34 8.46 35.88
N ALA A 45 -16.62 9.61 35.27
CA ALA A 45 -17.69 9.77 34.29
C ALA A 45 -17.47 8.88 33.06
N PHE A 46 -16.23 8.78 32.56
CA PHE A 46 -15.90 7.90 31.44
C PHE A 46 -16.17 6.43 31.77
N LEU A 47 -15.74 5.97 32.95
CA LEU A 47 -15.96 4.61 33.42
C LEU A 47 -17.46 4.32 33.65
N ALA A 48 -18.22 5.30 34.14
CA ALA A 48 -19.66 5.16 34.35
C ALA A 48 -20.43 4.88 33.05
N LEU A 49 -19.95 5.36 31.90
CA LEU A 49 -20.53 5.04 30.59
C LEU A 49 -20.35 3.55 30.22
N ASP A 50 -19.20 2.96 30.58
CA ASP A 50 -18.91 1.55 30.35
C ASP A 50 -19.64 0.61 31.33
N MET A 51 -20.15 1.13 32.45
CA MET A 51 -20.96 0.34 33.41
C MET A 51 -22.34 -0.08 32.86
N ALA A 52 -22.71 0.41 31.66
CA ALA A 52 -23.84 -0.09 30.88
C ALA A 52 -23.51 -1.35 30.04
N ALA A 53 -22.31 -1.91 30.20
CA ALA A 53 -21.85 -3.13 29.51
C ALA A 53 -22.81 -4.32 29.70
N PRO A 54 -22.79 -5.31 28.77
CA PRO A 54 -23.66 -6.48 28.85
C PRO A 54 -23.62 -7.16 30.21
N ARG A 55 -24.80 -7.59 30.67
CA ARG A 55 -24.96 -8.26 31.96
C ARG A 55 -24.07 -9.50 32.02
N GLY A 56 -23.12 -9.52 32.95
CA GLY A 56 -22.19 -10.64 33.16
C GLY A 56 -20.72 -10.34 32.84
N THR A 57 -20.40 -9.18 32.26
CA THR A 57 -19.00 -8.76 32.10
C THR A 57 -18.35 -8.48 33.46
N PRO A 58 -17.18 -9.08 33.79
CA PRO A 58 -16.47 -8.79 35.03
C PRO A 58 -16.11 -7.30 35.15
N GLU A 59 -16.29 -6.71 36.32
CA GLU A 59 -15.98 -5.29 36.57
C GLU A 59 -14.50 -4.94 36.23
N SER A 60 -13.58 -5.89 36.44
CA SER A 60 -12.17 -5.73 36.06
C SER A 60 -11.97 -5.54 34.56
N GLU A 61 -12.77 -6.20 33.72
CA GLU A 61 -12.71 -6.07 32.26
C GLU A 61 -13.30 -4.74 31.79
N ILE A 62 -14.41 -4.31 32.41
CA ILE A 62 -15.02 -2.99 32.18
C ILE A 62 -14.00 -1.88 32.47
N LYS A 63 -13.37 -1.93 33.66
CA LYS A 63 -12.33 -0.97 34.06
C LYS A 63 -11.13 -0.99 33.12
N ALA A 64 -10.67 -2.17 32.70
CA ALA A 64 -9.56 -2.30 31.76
C ALA A 64 -9.89 -1.68 30.40
N GLY A 65 -11.12 -1.86 29.90
CA GLY A 65 -11.63 -1.25 28.67
C GLY A 65 -11.65 0.28 28.75
N ALA A 66 -12.29 0.83 29.78
CA ALA A 66 -12.36 2.28 30.02
C ALA A 66 -10.98 2.92 30.12
N THR A 67 -10.09 2.32 30.94
CA THR A 67 -8.70 2.77 31.10
C THR A 67 -7.95 2.75 29.77
N LEU A 68 -8.13 1.69 28.97
CA LEU A 68 -7.46 1.55 27.68
C LEU A 68 -7.89 2.64 26.70
N TRP A 69 -9.19 2.86 26.55
CA TRP A 69 -9.72 3.86 25.63
C TRP A 69 -9.39 5.28 26.07
N PHE A 70 -9.59 5.63 27.35
CA PHE A 70 -9.21 6.94 27.87
C PHE A 70 -7.73 7.26 27.58
N ASN A 71 -6.84 6.30 27.86
CA ASN A 71 -5.40 6.47 27.60
C ASN A 71 -5.05 6.53 26.11
N ARG A 72 -5.83 5.93 25.22
CA ARG A 72 -5.60 6.05 23.76
C ARG A 72 -5.85 7.47 23.28
N ALA A 73 -6.97 8.07 23.67
CA ALA A 73 -7.27 9.46 23.33
C ALA A 73 -6.19 10.42 23.87
N THR A 74 -5.80 10.25 25.13
CA THR A 74 -4.73 11.05 25.74
C THR A 74 -3.42 10.92 24.98
N ARG A 75 -2.92 9.69 24.78
CA ARG A 75 -1.66 9.43 24.04
C ARG A 75 -1.69 9.96 22.62
N LEU A 76 -2.80 9.80 21.90
CA LEU A 76 -2.96 10.35 20.56
C LEU A 76 -2.82 11.87 20.59
N SER A 77 -3.56 12.54 21.49
CA SER A 77 -3.61 14.00 21.58
C SER A 77 -2.25 14.62 21.96
N GLU A 78 -1.51 13.95 22.84
CA GLU A 78 -0.20 14.37 23.36
C GLU A 78 0.97 13.97 22.46
N SER A 79 0.75 13.09 21.48
CA SER A 79 1.83 12.57 20.63
C SER A 79 2.60 13.68 19.91
N ALA A 80 3.92 13.54 19.82
CA ALA A 80 4.80 14.46 19.09
C ALA A 80 6.09 13.73 18.70
N GLY A 81 6.39 13.68 17.40
CA GLY A 81 7.52 12.91 16.88
C GLY A 81 7.33 11.38 16.91
N ASP A 82 6.14 10.90 17.25
CA ASP A 82 5.78 9.48 17.22
C ASP A 82 5.50 9.00 15.79
N ILE A 83 5.86 7.75 15.48
CA ILE A 83 5.63 7.15 14.17
C ILE A 83 4.36 6.31 14.19
N TRP A 84 3.48 6.56 13.22
CA TRP A 84 2.23 5.85 13.03
C TRP A 84 2.33 4.93 11.83
N PHE A 85 1.76 3.74 11.95
CA PHE A 85 1.63 2.77 10.89
C PHE A 85 0.16 2.46 10.64
N HIS A 86 -0.22 2.45 9.37
CA HIS A 86 -1.55 2.04 8.94
C HIS A 86 -1.43 1.12 7.72
N ARG A 87 -2.18 0.01 7.73
CA ARG A 87 -2.21 -0.92 6.61
C ARG A 87 -3.52 -0.79 5.85
N GLN A 88 -3.42 -0.51 4.55
CA GLN A 88 -4.55 -0.56 3.63
C GLN A 88 -4.24 -1.53 2.49
N GLY A 89 -4.90 -2.69 2.50
CA GLY A 89 -4.68 -3.75 1.50
C GLY A 89 -3.23 -4.27 1.48
N ASN A 90 -2.54 -4.02 0.36
CA ASN A 90 -1.13 -4.39 0.16
C ASN A 90 -0.17 -3.22 0.44
N ASP A 91 -0.64 -2.03 0.81
CA ASP A 91 0.23 -0.91 1.15
C ASP A 91 0.33 -0.74 2.67
N LEU A 92 1.55 -0.47 3.14
CA LEU A 92 1.84 -0.03 4.49
C LEU A 92 2.17 1.45 4.46
N TYR A 93 1.30 2.25 5.06
CA TYR A 93 1.46 3.68 5.22
C TYR A 93 2.14 3.99 6.55
N TRP A 94 2.95 5.04 6.57
CA TRP A 94 3.49 5.61 7.79
C TRP A 94 3.46 7.13 7.77
N ALA A 95 3.44 7.72 8.96
CA ALA A 95 3.46 9.15 9.19
C ALA A 95 4.08 9.46 10.56
N GLU A 96 4.47 10.71 10.80
CA GLU A 96 5.09 11.17 12.06
C GLU A 96 4.25 12.28 12.69
N SER A 97 3.91 12.18 13.98
CA SER A 97 3.17 13.23 14.70
C SER A 97 3.92 14.55 14.68
N THR A 98 3.22 15.63 14.35
CA THR A 98 3.74 16.99 14.48
C THR A 98 3.56 17.52 15.91
N SER A 99 4.18 18.65 16.22
CA SER A 99 3.95 19.38 17.48
C SER A 99 2.64 20.18 17.48
N ALA A 100 1.88 20.19 16.38
CA ALA A 100 0.61 20.91 16.30
C ALA A 100 -0.41 20.36 17.32
N PRO A 101 -1.32 21.20 17.83
CA PRO A 101 -2.35 20.76 18.75
C PRO A 101 -3.30 19.74 18.09
N PRO A 102 -3.96 18.87 18.88
CA PRO A 102 -5.01 18.00 18.36
C PRO A 102 -6.18 18.81 17.80
N VAL A 103 -6.83 18.25 16.79
CA VAL A 103 -8.01 18.81 16.12
C VAL A 103 -9.20 17.93 16.39
N PHE A 104 -10.37 18.54 16.55
CA PHE A 104 -11.62 17.84 16.84
C PHE A 104 -12.63 18.09 15.72
N HIS A 105 -13.23 17.02 15.22
CA HIS A 105 -14.25 17.12 14.18
C HIS A 105 -15.45 16.26 14.53
N GLU A 106 -16.63 16.84 14.46
CA GLU A 106 -17.88 16.09 14.58
C GLU A 106 -18.17 15.35 13.27
N TYR A 107 -18.64 14.10 13.37
CA TYR A 107 -19.10 13.31 12.24
C TYR A 107 -20.20 12.35 12.71
N GLY A 108 -21.39 12.45 12.12
CA GLY A 108 -22.57 11.76 12.65
C GLY A 108 -22.87 12.19 14.09
N ASP A 109 -23.02 11.21 14.97
CA ASP A 109 -23.20 11.35 16.43
C ASP A 109 -21.88 11.21 17.22
N LYS A 110 -20.76 11.14 16.51
CA LYS A 110 -19.42 10.91 17.05
C LYS A 110 -18.51 12.13 16.91
N VAL A 111 -17.44 12.10 17.68
CA VAL A 111 -16.35 13.07 17.63
C VAL A 111 -15.05 12.36 17.25
N MET A 112 -14.41 12.89 16.22
CA MET A 112 -13.07 12.50 15.80
C MET A 112 -12.06 13.29 16.61
N ILE A 113 -11.25 12.60 17.40
CA ILE A 113 -10.04 13.14 18.02
C ILE A 113 -8.90 12.88 17.04
N ALA A 114 -8.35 13.94 16.44
CA ALA A 114 -7.31 13.84 15.44
C ALA A 114 -6.03 14.55 15.89
N LYS A 115 -4.88 14.01 15.48
CA LYS A 115 -3.58 14.64 15.62
C LYS A 115 -3.00 14.90 14.23
N PRO A 116 -2.47 16.12 13.95
CA PRO A 116 -1.77 16.36 12.70
C PRO A 116 -0.45 15.62 12.63
N VAL A 117 -0.22 14.94 11.50
CA VAL A 117 0.98 14.17 11.19
C VAL A 117 1.65 14.71 9.93
N THR A 118 2.87 14.25 9.66
CA THR A 118 3.45 14.37 8.32
C THR A 118 2.57 13.62 7.33
N GLY A 119 2.51 14.10 6.07
CA GLY A 119 1.69 13.45 5.05
C GLY A 119 1.99 11.95 4.97
N TRP A 120 0.94 11.12 4.99
CA TRP A 120 1.06 9.68 4.99
C TRP A 120 1.82 9.20 3.75
N SER A 121 2.86 8.40 3.98
CA SER A 121 3.70 7.85 2.93
C SER A 121 3.60 6.34 2.88
N ARG A 122 3.42 5.80 1.67
CA ARG A 122 3.59 4.36 1.37
C ARG A 122 5.02 4.01 0.92
N ARG A 123 5.97 4.93 1.09
CA ARG A 123 7.38 4.75 0.73
C ARG A 123 8.25 5.05 1.92
N ASN A 124 9.33 4.30 2.09
CA ASN A 124 10.36 4.64 3.06
C ASN A 124 11.06 5.96 2.67
N ARG A 125 11.91 6.50 3.54
CA ARG A 125 12.65 7.75 3.31
C ARG A 125 13.59 7.66 2.10
N GLY A 126 14.01 6.46 1.70
CA GLY A 126 14.77 6.19 0.47
C GLY A 126 13.93 6.08 -0.80
N GLY A 127 12.61 6.27 -0.72
CA GLY A 127 11.70 6.20 -1.87
C GLY A 127 11.28 4.79 -2.29
N ILE A 128 11.68 3.75 -1.57
CA ILE A 128 11.26 2.37 -1.83
C ILE A 128 9.84 2.19 -1.30
N ALA A 129 8.97 1.57 -2.11
CA ALA A 129 7.60 1.27 -1.68
C ALA A 129 7.59 0.35 -0.45
N LEU A 130 6.63 0.54 0.44
CA LEU A 130 6.37 -0.31 1.60
C LEU A 130 5.12 -1.14 1.32
N THR A 131 5.32 -2.27 0.63
CA THR A 131 4.24 -3.21 0.33
C THR A 131 4.15 -4.28 1.40
N TRP A 132 2.94 -4.68 1.77
CA TRP A 132 2.69 -5.74 2.74
C TRP A 132 3.40 -7.04 2.37
N ASN A 133 3.46 -7.37 1.08
CA ASN A 133 4.14 -8.57 0.58
C ASN A 133 5.66 -8.56 0.77
N SER A 134 6.29 -7.39 0.89
CA SER A 134 7.73 -7.29 1.19
C SER A 134 8.05 -7.28 2.68
N ILE A 135 7.04 -7.06 3.54
CA ILE A 135 7.26 -7.04 4.98
C ILE A 135 7.53 -8.45 5.49
N HIS A 136 8.48 -8.59 6.41
CA HIS A 136 8.81 -9.89 6.97
C HIS A 136 7.63 -10.45 7.79
N PRO A 137 7.30 -11.76 7.70
CA PRO A 137 6.18 -12.34 8.44
C PRO A 137 6.19 -12.03 9.95
N ARG A 138 7.37 -12.04 10.56
CA ARG A 138 7.57 -11.64 11.98
C ARG A 138 7.07 -10.23 12.29
N ALA A 139 7.31 -9.28 11.40
CA ALA A 139 6.83 -7.91 11.56
C ALA A 139 5.33 -7.79 11.23
N LYS A 140 4.83 -8.58 10.28
CA LYS A 140 3.39 -8.64 9.97
C LYS A 140 2.57 -9.03 11.20
N GLU A 141 3.04 -9.96 12.01
CA GLU A 141 2.36 -10.37 13.25
C GLU A 141 2.10 -9.19 14.20
N GLN A 142 2.98 -8.18 14.21
CA GLN A 142 2.78 -6.97 15.02
C GLN A 142 2.06 -5.84 14.27
N LEU A 143 2.06 -5.85 12.94
CA LEU A 143 1.41 -4.83 12.13
C LEU A 143 -0.04 -5.18 11.77
N VAL A 144 -0.48 -6.42 12.00
CA VAL A 144 -1.90 -6.79 11.87
C VAL A 144 -2.67 -6.13 13.01
N THR A 145 -3.50 -5.16 12.66
CA THR A 145 -4.34 -4.42 13.60
C THR A 145 -5.50 -5.28 14.10
N GLN A 146 -5.49 -5.58 15.40
CA GLN A 146 -6.64 -6.18 16.10
C GLN A 146 -7.41 -5.16 16.94
N GLN A 147 -6.92 -3.92 17.00
CA GLN A 147 -7.42 -2.87 17.89
C GLN A 147 -7.31 -1.51 17.20
N ALA A 148 -8.10 -0.54 17.66
CA ALA A 148 -8.10 0.82 17.12
C ALA A 148 -6.71 1.48 17.18
N MET A 149 -5.97 1.29 18.27
CA MET A 149 -4.61 1.81 18.43
C MET A 149 -3.82 0.97 19.42
N PHE A 150 -2.59 0.60 19.09
CA PHE A 150 -1.66 0.00 20.04
C PHE A 150 -0.22 0.42 19.79
N ARG A 151 0.56 0.43 20.87
CA ARG A 151 1.99 0.73 20.85
C ARG A 151 2.75 -0.52 20.46
N VAL A 152 3.80 -0.38 19.64
CA VAL A 152 4.77 -1.46 19.40
C VAL A 152 5.40 -1.86 20.74
N ALA A 153 5.22 -3.13 21.12
CA ALA A 153 5.49 -3.57 22.48
C ALA A 153 6.99 -3.69 22.80
N THR A 154 7.79 -4.17 21.83
CA THR A 154 9.21 -4.47 22.03
C THR A 154 10.10 -3.45 21.34
N GLU A 155 11.20 -3.07 21.99
CA GLU A 155 12.16 -2.11 21.42
C GLU A 155 12.86 -2.68 20.18
N ASP A 156 13.08 -4.00 20.12
CA ASP A 156 13.64 -4.67 18.93
C ASP A 156 12.72 -4.52 17.70
N MET A 157 11.40 -4.70 17.86
CA MET A 157 10.45 -4.51 16.77
C MET A 157 10.30 -3.03 16.40
N LYS A 158 10.30 -2.14 17.39
CA LYS A 158 10.29 -0.69 17.14
C LYS A 158 11.50 -0.28 16.30
N THR A 159 12.70 -0.73 16.69
CA THR A 159 13.94 -0.45 15.94
C THR A 159 13.86 -1.00 14.52
N TYR A 160 13.34 -2.22 14.35
CA TYR A 160 13.11 -2.81 13.03
C TYR A 160 12.17 -1.95 12.15
N LEU A 161 11.04 -1.50 12.70
CA LEU A 161 10.06 -0.69 11.97
C LEU A 161 10.60 0.70 11.63
N LEU A 162 11.40 1.30 12.52
CA LEU A 162 12.09 2.56 12.26
C LEU A 162 13.15 2.40 11.16
N ALA A 163 13.94 1.33 11.19
CA ALA A 163 14.89 1.00 10.13
C ALA A 163 14.19 0.77 8.78
N LEU A 164 13.03 0.11 8.79
CA LEU A 164 12.19 -0.10 7.61
C LEU A 164 11.72 1.24 7.01
N VAL A 165 11.25 2.17 7.85
CA VAL A 165 10.87 3.54 7.45
C VAL A 165 12.08 4.36 6.99
N GLY A 166 13.23 4.20 7.64
CA GLY A 166 14.49 4.84 7.27
C GLY A 166 15.04 4.35 5.93
N GLY A 167 14.68 3.14 5.50
CA GLY A 167 15.30 2.48 4.35
C GLY A 167 16.70 1.94 4.67
N GLU A 168 16.95 1.65 5.93
CA GLU A 168 18.20 1.08 6.42
C GLU A 168 18.29 -0.43 6.11
N SER A 169 19.49 -0.99 6.26
CA SER A 169 19.66 -2.44 6.10
C SER A 169 18.92 -3.21 7.20
N LEU A 170 18.11 -4.18 6.80
CA LEU A 170 17.38 -5.08 7.71
C LEU A 170 18.10 -6.43 7.93
N SER A 171 19.30 -6.60 7.36
CA SER A 171 20.06 -7.86 7.43
C SER A 171 20.28 -8.32 8.87
N HIS A 172 20.52 -7.40 9.80
CA HIS A 172 20.71 -7.71 11.21
C HIS A 172 19.54 -8.51 11.84
N TRP A 173 18.30 -8.27 11.41
CA TRP A 173 17.14 -9.06 11.84
C TRP A 173 16.92 -10.28 10.93
N HIS A 174 17.01 -10.09 9.62
CA HIS A 174 16.72 -11.14 8.63
C HIS A 174 17.74 -12.29 8.67
N ASP A 175 18.93 -12.07 9.21
CA ASP A 175 19.93 -13.11 9.36
C ASP A 175 19.78 -13.97 10.62
N ARG A 176 18.95 -13.54 11.57
CA ARG A 176 18.71 -14.26 12.82
C ARG A 176 17.93 -15.55 12.58
N LYS A 177 18.25 -16.58 13.36
CA LYS A 177 17.66 -17.93 13.22
C LYS A 177 16.14 -17.91 13.38
N ASP A 178 15.62 -17.23 14.39
CA ASP A 178 14.19 -17.11 14.67
C ASP A 178 13.41 -16.39 13.56
N TRP A 179 14.04 -15.41 12.90
CA TRP A 179 13.44 -14.73 11.74
C TRP A 179 13.44 -15.62 10.49
N LYS A 180 14.55 -16.30 10.20
CA LYS A 180 14.68 -17.25 9.08
C LYS A 180 13.68 -18.39 9.19
N GLU A 181 13.57 -19.00 10.36
CA GLU A 181 12.58 -20.06 10.65
C GLU A 181 11.15 -19.57 10.36
N LYS A 182 10.85 -18.32 10.72
CA LYS A 182 9.53 -17.73 10.50
C LYS A 182 9.23 -17.40 9.03
N LEU A 183 10.26 -17.09 8.24
CA LEU A 183 10.14 -16.87 6.80
C LEU A 183 9.86 -18.18 6.05
N GLY A 184 10.41 -19.28 6.55
CA GLY A 184 10.36 -20.61 5.94
C GLY A 184 11.48 -20.80 4.91
N ASP A 185 11.98 -22.04 4.82
CA ASP A 185 13.13 -22.37 3.99
C ASP A 185 12.89 -22.03 2.51
N GLY A 186 13.87 -21.33 1.90
CA GLY A 186 13.91 -21.05 0.47
C GLY A 186 12.94 -19.99 -0.05
N LYS A 187 12.13 -19.33 0.80
CA LYS A 187 11.23 -18.25 0.37
C LYS A 187 11.96 -16.91 0.38
N PRO A 188 12.21 -16.28 -0.78
CA PRO A 188 12.71 -14.91 -0.78
C PRO A 188 11.62 -13.97 -0.28
N LEU A 189 11.99 -13.00 0.56
CA LEU A 189 11.14 -11.84 0.81
C LEU A 189 10.83 -11.16 -0.53
N GLY A 190 9.58 -10.72 -0.72
CA GLY A 190 9.25 -9.85 -1.83
C GLY A 190 10.16 -8.62 -1.79
N ARG A 191 11.00 -8.42 -2.80
CA ARG A 191 11.85 -7.23 -2.86
C ARG A 191 11.05 -6.09 -3.46
N ASN A 192 10.84 -5.02 -2.68
CA ASN A 192 10.41 -3.76 -3.26
C ASN A 192 11.66 -3.08 -3.84
N LEU A 193 11.69 -2.97 -5.16
CA LEU A 193 12.74 -2.26 -5.86
C LEU A 193 12.43 -0.77 -5.84
N GLY A 194 13.48 0.06 -5.70
CA GLY A 194 13.36 1.48 -6.01
C GLY A 194 12.92 1.68 -7.47
N GLN A 195 12.44 2.88 -7.85
CA GLN A 195 12.00 3.11 -9.24
C GLN A 195 13.12 2.81 -10.25
N THR A 196 14.35 3.19 -9.92
CA THR A 196 15.55 2.93 -10.73
C THR A 196 15.85 1.44 -10.83
N GLU A 197 15.84 0.71 -9.71
CA GLU A 197 16.07 -0.74 -9.71
C GLU A 197 14.95 -1.50 -10.43
N PHE A 198 13.71 -1.02 -10.34
CA PHE A 198 12.59 -1.59 -11.07
C PHE A 198 12.74 -1.39 -12.57
N ALA A 199 13.16 -0.19 -13.00
CA ALA A 199 13.49 0.09 -14.39
C ALA A 199 14.65 -0.78 -14.88
N ILE A 200 15.72 -0.92 -14.09
CA ILE A 200 16.87 -1.79 -14.39
C ILE A 200 16.43 -3.24 -14.50
N ALA A 201 15.68 -3.77 -13.54
CA ALA A 201 15.19 -5.14 -13.56
C ALA A 201 14.30 -5.41 -14.78
N ARG A 202 13.43 -4.46 -15.15
CA ARG A 202 12.58 -4.54 -16.33
C ARG A 202 13.39 -4.51 -17.64
N MET A 203 14.52 -3.79 -17.67
CA MET A 203 15.48 -3.83 -18.79
C MET A 203 16.30 -5.12 -18.83
N MET A 204 16.64 -5.70 -17.68
CA MET A 204 17.43 -6.94 -17.59
C MET A 204 16.68 -8.20 -18.02
N ILE A 205 15.36 -8.26 -17.83
CA ILE A 205 14.53 -9.42 -18.22
C ILE A 205 14.65 -9.73 -19.73
N PRO A 206 14.37 -8.81 -20.67
CA PRO A 206 14.49 -9.10 -22.09
C PRO A 206 15.94 -9.39 -22.51
N ILE A 207 16.94 -8.78 -21.84
CA ILE A 207 18.36 -9.10 -22.08
C ILE A 207 18.65 -10.55 -21.70
N ARG A 208 18.22 -10.99 -20.51
CA ARG A 208 18.37 -12.37 -20.06
C ARG A 208 17.65 -13.36 -20.94
N ASP A 209 16.43 -13.05 -21.36
CA ASP A 209 15.66 -13.90 -22.26
C ASP A 209 16.34 -13.99 -23.63
N THR A 210 16.89 -12.89 -24.14
CA THR A 210 17.64 -12.85 -25.41
C THR A 210 18.91 -13.69 -25.31
N VAL A 211 19.69 -13.54 -24.23
CA VAL A 211 20.91 -14.34 -24.00
C VAL A 211 20.59 -15.82 -23.82
N ARG A 212 19.57 -16.16 -23.02
CA ARG A 212 19.13 -17.55 -22.80
C ARG A 212 18.68 -18.22 -24.10
N ASN A 213 18.04 -17.46 -24.98
CA ASN A 213 17.56 -17.95 -26.27
C ASN A 213 18.62 -17.88 -27.38
N SER A 214 19.80 -17.30 -27.10
CA SER A 214 20.94 -17.25 -28.04
C SER A 214 21.79 -18.51 -27.89
N ASN A 215 21.26 -19.66 -28.33
CA ASN A 215 21.97 -20.95 -28.31
C ASN A 215 22.82 -21.20 -29.58
N GLY A 216 23.12 -20.14 -30.35
CA GLY A 216 23.88 -20.23 -31.60
C GLY A 216 23.14 -20.85 -32.79
N GLN A 217 21.86 -21.22 -32.65
CA GLN A 217 21.07 -21.68 -33.80
C GLN A 217 20.70 -20.50 -34.71
N GLN A 218 21.05 -20.61 -35.99
CA GLN A 218 20.50 -19.76 -37.03
C GLN A 218 19.06 -20.20 -37.29
N VAL A 219 18.10 -19.48 -36.69
CA VAL A 219 16.68 -19.65 -37.00
C VAL A 219 16.36 -18.84 -38.25
N PHE A 220 16.27 -19.48 -39.40
CA PHE A 220 15.73 -18.86 -40.61
C PHE A 220 14.21 -18.69 -40.43
N THR A 221 13.81 -17.52 -39.94
CA THR A 221 12.40 -17.11 -39.92
C THR A 221 12.11 -16.27 -41.15
N THR A 222 11.03 -16.59 -41.86
CA THR A 222 10.46 -15.69 -42.87
C THR A 222 9.91 -14.45 -42.16
N LEU A 223 10.72 -13.40 -42.06
CA LEU A 223 10.29 -12.10 -41.59
C LEU A 223 9.23 -11.57 -42.56
N ARG A 224 8.04 -11.25 -42.02
CA ARG A 224 7.01 -10.55 -42.80
C ARG A 224 7.60 -9.23 -43.29
N ASP A 225 7.43 -8.95 -44.57
CA ASP A 225 7.76 -7.65 -45.17
C ASP A 225 6.88 -6.57 -44.51
N LYS A 226 7.46 -5.87 -43.52
CA LYS A 226 6.80 -4.77 -42.82
C LYS A 226 7.17 -3.47 -43.52
N LYS A 227 6.53 -3.20 -44.65
CA LYS A 227 6.64 -1.89 -45.31
C LYS A 227 5.92 -0.84 -44.48
N LEU A 228 6.69 0.14 -44.03
CA LEU A 228 6.16 1.39 -43.50
C LEU A 228 5.60 2.19 -44.68
N LEU A 229 4.28 2.34 -44.72
CA LEU A 229 3.56 3.01 -45.80
C LEU A 229 3.43 4.53 -45.59
N CYS A 230 3.96 5.05 -44.49
CA CYS A 230 4.00 6.48 -44.21
C CYS A 230 5.44 6.93 -43.99
N SER A 231 5.70 8.19 -44.35
CA SER A 231 6.95 8.86 -44.02
C SER A 231 7.06 9.09 -42.51
N GLU A 232 8.29 9.27 -42.04
CA GLU A 232 8.56 9.55 -40.62
C GLU A 232 7.86 10.83 -40.14
N ALA A 233 7.75 11.85 -41.01
CA ALA A 233 7.04 13.08 -40.74
C ALA A 233 5.53 12.85 -40.51
N GLU A 234 4.90 12.01 -41.33
CA GLU A 234 3.48 11.67 -41.19
C GLU A 234 3.22 10.82 -39.94
N MET A 235 4.12 9.90 -39.63
CA MET A 235 4.04 9.11 -38.40
C MET A 235 4.12 9.99 -37.16
N LYS A 236 5.08 10.92 -37.13
CA LYS A 236 5.27 11.86 -36.04
C LYS A 236 4.04 12.74 -35.84
N ALA A 237 3.52 13.33 -36.92
CA ALA A 237 2.32 14.15 -36.87
C ALA A 237 1.11 13.37 -36.33
N HIS A 238 0.95 12.11 -36.71
CA HIS A 238 -0.15 11.26 -36.25
C HIS A 238 -0.02 10.89 -34.76
N LEU A 239 1.19 10.56 -34.30
CA LEU A 239 1.44 10.26 -32.89
C LEU A 239 1.24 11.50 -32.00
N GLU A 240 1.66 12.68 -32.46
CA GLU A 240 1.43 13.95 -31.76
C GLU A 240 -0.06 14.32 -31.66
N ALA A 241 -0.86 13.97 -32.67
CA ALA A 241 -2.32 14.14 -32.61
C ALA A 241 -2.94 13.20 -31.57
N LEU A 242 -2.57 11.91 -31.59
CA LEU A 242 -3.06 10.93 -30.61
C LEU A 242 -2.69 11.29 -29.16
N MET A 243 -1.48 11.82 -28.93
CA MET A 243 -1.06 12.27 -27.61
C MET A 243 -1.85 13.49 -27.12
N ARG A 244 -2.21 14.40 -28.02
CA ARG A 244 -3.06 15.57 -27.71
C ARG A 244 -4.49 15.14 -27.38
N ASP A 245 -5.06 14.24 -28.16
CA ASP A 245 -6.42 13.71 -27.92
C ASP A 245 -6.53 12.95 -26.59
N GLN A 246 -5.42 12.40 -26.12
CA GLN A 246 -5.33 11.71 -24.83
C GLN A 246 -4.99 12.64 -23.66
N ASN A 247 -4.95 13.96 -23.86
CA ASN A 247 -4.59 14.98 -22.86
C ASN A 247 -3.28 14.65 -22.11
N GLY A 248 -2.31 14.03 -22.81
CA GLY A 248 -1.03 13.63 -22.21
C GLY A 248 -1.11 12.53 -21.14
N LEU A 249 -2.26 11.89 -20.95
CA LEU A 249 -2.46 10.82 -19.96
C LEU A 249 -2.46 9.46 -20.66
N CYS A 250 -1.38 8.70 -20.49
CA CYS A 250 -1.39 7.26 -20.75
C CYS A 250 -2.06 6.52 -19.59
N ALA A 251 -3.37 6.71 -19.46
CA ALA A 251 -4.17 5.93 -18.51
C ALA A 251 -4.24 4.47 -18.98
N ASP A 252 -3.33 3.65 -18.45
CA ASP A 252 -3.38 2.20 -18.33
C ASP A 252 -3.76 1.38 -19.59
N CYS A 253 -2.76 0.70 -20.16
CA CYS A 253 -2.91 -0.62 -20.81
C CYS A 253 -4.00 -0.82 -21.90
N ARG A 254 -4.55 0.23 -22.54
CA ARG A 254 -5.44 0.10 -23.72
C ARG A 254 -4.85 0.59 -25.05
N CYS A 255 -3.68 1.22 -25.06
CA CYS A 255 -3.04 1.66 -26.31
C CYS A 255 -2.64 0.47 -27.21
N ILE A 256 -2.27 -0.68 -26.64
CA ILE A 256 -1.93 -1.88 -27.42
C ILE A 256 -3.14 -2.42 -28.21
N TRP A 257 -4.36 -2.26 -27.69
CA TRP A 257 -5.57 -2.77 -28.35
C TRP A 257 -6.14 -1.80 -29.40
N MET A 258 -6.04 -0.50 -29.15
CA MET A 258 -6.51 0.51 -30.11
C MET A 258 -5.58 0.65 -31.31
N VAL A 259 -4.24 0.64 -31.10
CA VAL A 259 -3.29 0.58 -32.22
C VAL A 259 -3.58 -0.65 -33.10
N ARG A 260 -3.92 -1.80 -32.52
CA ARG A 260 -4.23 -3.04 -33.24
C ARG A 260 -5.56 -3.00 -34.02
N LYS A 261 -6.59 -2.32 -33.50
CA LYS A 261 -7.89 -2.16 -34.20
C LYS A 261 -7.82 -1.14 -35.34
N THR A 262 -7.05 -0.06 -35.17
CA THR A 262 -6.92 1.00 -36.18
C THR A 262 -5.91 0.60 -37.27
N TRP A 263 -4.83 -0.12 -36.94
CA TRP A 263 -3.89 -0.68 -37.93
C TRP A 263 -4.54 -1.65 -38.92
N ASN A 264 -5.47 -2.50 -38.46
CA ASN A 264 -6.18 -3.43 -39.34
C ASN A 264 -7.16 -2.74 -40.30
N ARG A 265 -7.55 -1.48 -40.02
CA ARG A 265 -8.53 -0.73 -40.83
C ARG A 265 -7.87 0.14 -41.90
N ILE A 266 -6.60 0.50 -41.72
CA ILE A 266 -5.84 1.37 -42.64
C ILE A 266 -4.96 0.54 -43.60
N CYS A 267 -4.53 -0.67 -43.22
CA CYS A 267 -3.48 -1.39 -43.96
C CYS A 267 -3.84 -2.77 -44.54
N TRP A 268 -5.08 -3.28 -44.40
CA TRP A 268 -5.42 -4.64 -44.85
C TRP A 268 -6.82 -4.75 -45.47
N HIS A 269 -6.93 -5.37 -46.65
CA HIS A 269 -8.20 -5.90 -47.18
C HIS A 269 -8.48 -7.31 -46.60
N PRO A 270 -9.74 -7.72 -46.44
CA PRO A 270 -10.10 -8.93 -45.72
C PRO A 270 -9.87 -10.17 -46.59
N PRO A 271 -9.19 -11.23 -46.12
CA PRO A 271 -9.36 -12.54 -46.70
C PRO A 271 -10.61 -13.20 -46.13
N THR A 272 -11.30 -13.87 -47.02
CA THR A 272 -12.43 -14.78 -46.83
C THR A 272 -12.25 -15.76 -45.67
N VAL A 273 -13.38 -16.00 -45.00
CA VAL A 273 -13.66 -17.03 -44.01
C VAL A 273 -13.00 -18.36 -44.38
N SER A 274 -12.10 -18.86 -43.54
CA SER A 274 -11.91 -20.28 -43.19
C SER A 274 -10.57 -20.48 -42.46
N THR A 275 -10.57 -21.35 -41.45
CA THR A 275 -9.40 -21.89 -40.74
C THR A 275 -8.54 -20.94 -39.90
N ALA A 276 -9.01 -20.57 -38.70
CA ALA A 276 -8.12 -20.19 -37.59
C ALA A 276 -8.76 -20.35 -36.20
N THR A 277 -9.40 -21.48 -35.92
CA THR A 277 -9.97 -21.78 -34.59
C THR A 277 -8.99 -22.52 -33.65
N GLY A 278 -7.77 -22.84 -34.10
CA GLY A 278 -6.88 -23.77 -33.39
C GLY A 278 -5.84 -23.19 -32.43
N ILE A 279 -5.38 -21.95 -32.59
CA ILE A 279 -4.12 -21.50 -31.94
C ILE A 279 -4.33 -20.42 -30.85
N ILE A 280 -5.50 -19.80 -30.76
CA ILE A 280 -5.75 -18.70 -29.80
C ILE A 280 -6.20 -19.20 -28.40
N ARG A 281 -6.59 -20.48 -28.25
CA ARG A 281 -7.01 -21.01 -26.94
C ARG A 281 -5.88 -21.18 -25.92
N SER A 282 -4.62 -21.38 -26.35
CA SER A 282 -3.51 -21.60 -25.39
C SER A 282 -2.93 -20.34 -24.77
N ALA A 283 -3.22 -19.14 -25.29
CA ALA A 283 -2.68 -17.89 -24.74
C ALA A 283 -3.65 -17.13 -23.81
N MET A 284 -4.92 -17.55 -23.71
CA MET A 284 -5.91 -16.87 -22.87
C MET A 284 -6.19 -17.55 -21.51
N PHE A 285 -5.77 -18.80 -21.29
CA PHE A 285 -6.00 -19.45 -20.00
C PHE A 285 -5.11 -18.93 -18.85
N ASN A 286 -4.01 -18.23 -19.15
CA ASN A 286 -3.10 -17.68 -18.14
C ASN A 286 -3.40 -16.23 -17.71
N LEU A 287 -4.47 -15.61 -18.21
CA LEU A 287 -4.85 -14.23 -17.85
C LEU A 287 -6.20 -14.13 -17.11
N SER A 288 -6.86 -15.25 -16.83
CA SER A 288 -8.09 -15.29 -16.02
C SER A 288 -7.86 -15.72 -14.55
N ALA A 289 -6.65 -16.08 -14.16
CA ALA A 289 -6.34 -16.59 -12.81
C ALA A 289 -5.64 -15.56 -11.91
N ALA A 290 -5.65 -14.28 -12.29
CA ALA A 290 -5.12 -13.20 -11.47
C ALA A 290 -6.02 -11.95 -11.59
N SER A 291 -7.22 -12.06 -11.03
CA SER A 291 -8.02 -10.96 -10.50
C SER A 291 -8.45 -11.33 -9.10
#